data_AF-M0AR06-F1
#
_entry.id   AF-M0AR06-F1
#
_cell.length_a   1.000
_cell.length_b   1.000
_cell.length_c   1.000
_cell.angle_alpha   90.00
_cell.angle_beta   90.00
_cell.angle_gamma   90.00
#
_symmetry.space_group_name_H-M   'P 1'
#
loop_
_entity.id
_entity.type
_entity.pdbx_description
1 polymer ?
#
loop_
_entity_poly.entity_id
_entity_poly.type
_entity_poly.pdbx_seq_one_letter_code
_entity_poly.pdbx_strand_id
1 'polypeptide(L)' 'MSRTTYTCHCGAVIQYNHDLEKEPGTVSRNWNCADCGTRVPNTIAERIQHQHPS' A
#
# COMPACT_ATOMS: atom_id res chain seq x y z
N MET A 1 15.67 1.84 -9.98
CA MET A 1 14.21 2.03 -9.94
C MET A 1 13.89 3.10 -8.90
N SER A 2 13.03 4.07 -9.21
CA SER A 2 12.62 5.11 -8.25
C SER A 2 11.68 4.53 -7.20
N ARG A 3 12.02 4.67 -5.91
CA ARG A 3 11.14 4.26 -4.80
C ARG A 3 9.85 5.09 -4.85
N THR A 4 8.71 4.42 -4.93
CA THR A 4 7.38 5.00 -4.75
C THR A 4 7.11 5.06 -3.24
N THR A 5 6.64 6.20 -2.78
CA THR A 5 6.25 6.41 -1.38
C THR A 5 4.93 7.16 -1.39
N TYR A 6 4.01 6.79 -0.50
CA TYR A 6 2.70 7.38 -0.38
C TYR A 6 2.37 7.67 1.06
N THR A 7 1.98 8.91 1.34
CA THR A 7 1.52 9.30 2.66
C THR A 7 0.01 9.06 2.74
N CYS A 8 -0.38 8.19 3.64
CA CYS A 8 -1.79 7.97 3.95
C CYS A 8 -2.38 9.18 4.69
N HIS A 9 -3.69 9.36 4.62
CA HIS A 9 -4.38 10.43 5.34
C HIS A 9 -4.21 10.35 6.87
N CYS A 10 -3.98 9.15 7.42
CA CYS A 10 -3.66 9.00 8.85
C CYS A 10 -2.26 9.52 9.23
N GLY A 11 -1.42 9.89 8.25
CA GLY A 11 -0.03 10.28 8.44
C GLY A 11 0.98 9.15 8.28
N ALA A 12 0.53 7.90 8.13
CA ALA A 12 1.44 6.77 7.88
C ALA A 12 2.13 6.88 6.51
N VAL A 13 3.40 6.46 6.46
CA VAL A 13 4.20 6.47 5.23
C VAL A 13 4.27 5.06 4.67
N ILE A 14 3.57 4.84 3.56
CA ILE A 14 3.53 3.57 2.85
C ILE A 14 4.67 3.58 1.83
N GLN A 15 5.63 2.68 2.01
CA GLN A 15 6.83 2.58 1.17
C GLN A 15 7.14 1.14 0.77
N TYR A 16 6.65 0.15 1.50
CA TYR A 16 6.89 -1.26 1.19
C TYR A 16 5.60 -2.07 1.26
N ASN A 17 5.69 -3.32 0.80
CA ASN A 17 4.58 -4.26 0.82
C ASN A 17 3.98 -4.51 2.21
N HIS A 18 4.77 -4.43 3.29
CA HIS A 18 4.29 -4.64 4.66
C HIS A 18 3.47 -3.46 5.21
N ASP A 19 3.57 -2.29 4.58
CA ASP A 19 2.72 -1.14 4.90
C ASP A 19 1.34 -1.24 4.23
N LEU A 20 1.14 -2.24 3.36
CA LEU A 20 -0.09 -2.53 2.65
C LEU A 20 -0.75 -3.79 3.20
N GLU A 21 -2.03 -3.69 3.52
CA GLU A 21 -2.89 -4.81 3.85
C GLU A 21 -3.83 -5.11 2.68
N LYS A 22 -3.99 -6.39 2.31
CA LYS A 22 -4.88 -6.77 1.22
C LYS A 22 -6.32 -6.81 1.70
N GLU A 23 -7.23 -6.14 0.99
CA GLU A 23 -8.67 -6.16 1.30
C GLU A 23 -9.24 -7.58 1.10
N PRO A 24 -9.79 -8.23 2.14
CA PRO A 24 -10.37 -9.56 2.01
C PRO A 24 -11.72 -9.52 1.28
N GLY A 25 -12.05 -10.60 0.56
CA GLY A 25 -13.37 -10.78 -0.04
C GLY A 25 -13.63 -10.05 -1.36
N THR A 26 -12.63 -9.39 -1.95
CA THR A 26 -12.75 -8.77 -3.28
C THR A 26 -11.96 -9.55 -4.34
N VAL A 27 -12.53 -9.64 -5.55
CA VAL A 27 -11.88 -10.28 -6.71
C VAL A 27 -10.72 -9.41 -7.22
N SER A 28 -10.86 -8.09 -7.06
CA SER A 28 -9.81 -7.09 -7.32
C SER A 28 -8.75 -7.09 -6.23
N ARG A 29 -7.47 -6.92 -6.57
CA ARG A 29 -6.41 -6.66 -5.59
C ARG A 29 -6.54 -5.22 -5.07
N ASN A 30 -7.43 -5.01 -4.11
CA ASN A 30 -7.46 -3.76 -3.36
C ASN A 30 -6.49 -3.84 -2.19
N TRP A 31 -5.84 -2.72 -1.94
CA TRP A 31 -4.87 -2.56 -0.87
C TRP A 31 -5.30 -1.44 0.05
N ASN A 32 -5.07 -1.65 1.33
CA ASN A 32 -5.42 -0.75 2.42
C ASN A 32 -4.13 -0.43 3.19
N CYS A 33 -4.11 0.71 3.86
CA CYS A 33 -3.02 1.06 4.76
C CYS A 33 -3.04 0.10 5.95
N ALA A 34 -1.91 -0.54 6.24
CA ALA A 34 -1.79 -1.45 7.38
C ALA A 34 -2.06 -0.75 8.73
N ASP A 35 -1.73 0.54 8.86
CA ASP A 35 -1.93 1.28 10.12
C ASP A 35 -3.39 1.65 10.42
N CYS A 36 -4.17 2.04 9.40
CA CYS A 36 -5.50 2.62 9.62
C CYS A 36 -6.63 1.99 8.78
N GLY A 37 -6.30 1.03 7.91
CA GLY A 37 -7.27 0.37 7.03
C GLY A 37 -7.81 1.23 5.88
N THR A 38 -7.33 2.47 5.70
CA THR A 38 -7.77 3.35 4.61
C THR A 38 -7.37 2.76 3.26
N ARG A 39 -8.30 2.74 2.30
CA ARG A 39 -8.02 2.24 0.94
C ARG A 39 -6.93 3.08 0.26
N VAL A 40 -5.88 2.42 -0.19
CA VAL A 40 -4.77 3.01 -0.94
C VAL A 40 -5.10 2.97 -2.44
N PRO A 41 -4.77 4.01 -3.22
CA PRO A 41 -4.97 3.98 -4.66
C PRO A 41 -4.23 2.80 -5.31
N ASN A 42 -4.94 1.98 -6.10
CA ASN A 42 -4.39 0.76 -6.69
C ASN A 42 -3.13 1.01 -7.55
N THR A 43 -3.06 2.14 -8.26
CA THR A 43 -1.88 2.50 -9.07
C THR A 43 -0.61 2.71 -8.25
N ILE A 44 -0.76 3.18 -7.02
CA ILE A 44 0.35 3.39 -6.08
C ILE A 44 0.65 2.08 -5.34
N ALA A 45 -0.39 1.40 -4.86
CA ALA A 45 -0.25 0.14 -4.15
C ALA A 45 0.39 -0.94 -5.03
N GLU A 46 0.06 -0.98 -6.33
CA GLU A 46 0.68 -1.90 -7.28
C GLU A 46 2.18 -1.67 -7.42
N ARG A 47 2.67 -0.43 -7.30
CA ARG A 47 4.11 -0.15 -7.29
C ARG A 47 4.75 -0.55 -5.96
N ILE A 48 4.10 -0.21 -4.85
CA ILE A 48 4.62 -0.41 -3.50
C ILE A 48 4.63 -1.90 -3.10
N GLN A 49 3.64 -2.70 -3.49
CA GLN A 49 3.61 -4.15 -3.20
C GLN A 49 4.83 -4.88 -3.77
N HIS A 50 5.44 -4.34 -4.84
CA HIS A 50 6.64 -4.87 -5.47
C HIS A 50 7.93 -4.31 -4.86
N GLN A 51 7.84 -3.38 -3.90
CA GLN A 51 8.99 -2.83 -3.18
C GLN A 51 9.23 -3.65 -1.92
N HIS A 52 10.47 -4.09 -1.74
CA HIS A 52 10.90 -4.93 -0.63
C HIS A 52 12.04 -4.20 0.08
N PRO A 53 12.10 -4.22 1.42
CA PRO A 53 13.31 -3.82 2.12
C PRO A 53 14.45 -4.77 1.69
N SER A 54 15.58 -4.21 1.22
CA SER A 54 16.79 -4.96 0.88
C SER A 54 17.57 -5.39 2.11
#